data_AF-A0A6I3UTP2-F1
#
_entry.id   AF-A0A6I3UTP2-F1
#
_cell.length_a   1.000
_cell.length_b   1.000
_cell.length_c   1.000
_cell.angle_alpha   90.00
_cell.angle_beta   90.00
_cell.angle_gamma   90.00
#
_symmetry.space_group_name_H-M   'P 1'
#
loop_
_entity.id
_entity.type
_entity.pdbx_description
1 polymer ?
#
loop_
_entity_poly.entity_id
_entity_poly.type
_entity_poly.pdbx_seq_one_letter_code
_entity_poly.pdbx_strand_id
1 'polypeptide(L)' 'DSGRFDWAASGKFPQFVEEDPSYHNLSYTRDVGAAAFIIAVRVQLLRDTGAALSPFNAFLLLQGLETLSLRVERHVQNAE' A
#
# COMPACT_ATOMS: atom_id res chain seq x y z
N ASP A 1 -6.51 4.00 0.19
CA ASP A 1 -7.77 4.63 0.67
C ASP A 1 -7.58 5.58 1.86
N SER A 2 -6.35 5.94 2.26
CA SER A 2 -6.07 6.77 3.45
C SER A 2 -6.64 6.23 4.78
N GLY A 3 -7.07 4.96 4.82
CA GLY A 3 -7.71 4.34 5.99
C GLY A 3 -9.06 4.93 6.38
N ARG A 4 -9.71 5.69 5.48
CA ARG A 4 -10.99 6.38 5.74
C ARG A 4 -12.17 5.82 4.95
N PHE A 5 -11.91 4.88 4.04
CA PHE A 5 -12.97 4.32 3.20
C PHE A 5 -13.68 3.19 3.94
N ASP A 6 -15.00 3.27 4.04
CA ASP A 6 -15.82 2.21 4.63
C ASP A 6 -16.10 1.12 3.59
N TRP A 7 -15.22 0.12 3.58
CA TRP A 7 -15.31 -1.05 2.71
C TRP A 7 -16.56 -1.88 2.97
N ALA A 8 -16.97 -2.04 4.23
CA ALA A 8 -18.11 -2.87 4.63
C ALA A 8 -19.44 -2.23 4.25
N ALA A 9 -19.61 -0.93 4.52
CA ALA A 9 -20.83 -0.20 4.14
C ALA A 9 -21.00 -0.06 2.62
N SER A 10 -19.91 -0.18 1.84
CA SER A 10 -19.97 -0.03 0.39
C SER A 10 -20.74 -1.15 -0.32
N GLY A 11 -20.76 -2.37 0.23
CA GLY A 11 -21.31 -3.57 -0.42
C GLY A 11 -20.62 -3.99 -1.73
N LYS A 12 -19.53 -3.33 -2.13
CA LYS A 12 -18.88 -3.51 -3.45
C LYS A 12 -17.59 -4.33 -3.39
N PHE A 13 -17.01 -4.51 -2.21
CA PHE A 13 -15.67 -5.08 -2.07
C PHE A 13 -15.64 -6.29 -1.12
N PRO A 14 -16.29 -7.41 -1.49
CA PRO A 14 -16.31 -8.61 -0.65
C PRO A 14 -14.90 -9.13 -0.33
N GLN A 15 -13.91 -8.90 -1.20
CA GLN A 15 -12.52 -9.32 -0.97
C GLN A 15 -11.84 -8.68 0.25
N PHE A 16 -12.36 -7.55 0.74
CA PHE A 16 -11.87 -6.92 1.97
C PHE A 16 -12.77 -7.20 3.19
N VAL A 17 -13.99 -7.70 2.96
CA VAL A 17 -15.03 -7.83 3.99
C VAL A 17 -15.23 -9.28 4.40
N GLU A 18 -15.34 -10.18 3.44
CA GLU A 18 -15.50 -11.62 3.68
C GLU A 18 -14.18 -12.25 4.15
N GLU A 19 -14.29 -13.45 4.74
CA GLU A 19 -13.12 -14.19 5.21
C GLU A 19 -12.30 -14.76 4.06
N ASP A 20 -11.00 -14.50 4.08
CA ASP A 20 -10.04 -15.01 3.10
C ASP A 20 -9.45 -16.36 3.58
N PRO A 21 -9.85 -17.50 3.00
CA PRO A 21 -9.33 -18.80 3.39
C PRO A 21 -7.85 -18.99 3.03
N SER A 22 -7.30 -18.20 2.10
CA SER A 22 -5.89 -18.24 1.75
C SER A 22 -4.97 -17.58 2.79
N TYR A 23 -5.57 -16.90 3.77
CA TYR A 23 -4.86 -16.15 4.80
C TYR A 23 -5.54 -16.29 6.17
N HIS A 24 -5.72 -17.55 6.61
CA HIS A 24 -6.22 -17.90 7.95
C HIS A 24 -7.66 -17.38 8.25
N ASN A 25 -8.53 -17.32 7.23
CA ASN A 25 -9.90 -16.80 7.33
C ASN A 25 -9.97 -15.35 7.85
N LEU A 26 -8.95 -14.56 7.52
CA LEU A 26 -8.90 -13.14 7.88
C LEU A 26 -9.97 -12.37 7.10
N SER A 27 -10.71 -11.50 7.79
CA SER A 27 -11.48 -10.42 7.16
C SER A 27 -10.67 -9.13 7.32
N TYR A 28 -10.21 -8.54 6.22
CA TYR A 28 -9.29 -7.40 6.26
C TYR A 28 -9.91 -6.18 6.97
N THR A 29 -11.20 -5.94 6.78
CA THR A 29 -11.90 -4.81 7.42
C THR A 29 -12.16 -5.05 8.90
N ARG A 30 -12.54 -6.26 9.29
CA ARG A 30 -12.80 -6.63 10.69
C ARG A 30 -11.51 -6.71 11.51
N ASP A 31 -10.48 -7.36 10.97
CA ASP A 31 -9.32 -7.80 11.73
C ASP A 31 -8.14 -6.81 11.64
N VAL A 32 -8.02 -6.04 10.55
CA VAL A 32 -6.95 -5.03 10.39
C VAL A 32 -7.45 -3.60 10.13
N GLY A 33 -8.77 -3.38 10.11
CA GLY A 33 -9.40 -2.06 10.14
C GLY A 33 -8.91 -1.12 9.03
N ALA A 34 -8.41 0.07 9.42
CA ALA A 34 -7.94 1.10 8.50
C ALA A 34 -6.79 0.65 7.58
N ALA A 35 -6.10 -0.44 7.90
CA ALA A 35 -5.04 -1.01 7.08
C ALA A 35 -5.53 -2.06 6.06
N ALA A 36 -6.85 -2.29 5.94
CA ALA A 36 -7.44 -3.35 5.11
C ALA A 36 -6.84 -3.41 3.70
N PHE A 37 -6.84 -2.28 2.99
CA PHE A 37 -6.34 -2.23 1.62
C PHE A 37 -4.85 -2.59 1.51
N ILE A 38 -4.00 -1.97 2.33
CA ILE A 38 -2.55 -2.16 2.20
C ILE A 38 -2.10 -3.56 2.65
N ILE A 39 -2.78 -4.13 3.65
CA ILE A 39 -2.49 -5.49 4.11
C ILE A 39 -2.91 -6.50 3.06
N ALA A 40 -4.12 -6.41 2.51
CA ALA A 40 -4.57 -7.29 1.43
C ALA A 40 -3.62 -7.27 0.22
N VAL A 41 -3.21 -6.08 -0.23
CA VAL A 41 -2.23 -5.95 -1.33
C VAL A 41 -0.88 -6.62 -0.97
N ARG A 42 -0.43 -6.52 0.27
CA ARG A 42 0.85 -7.13 0.72
C ARG A 42 0.77 -8.64 0.84
N VAL A 43 -0.32 -9.18 1.39
CA VAL A 43 -0.39 -10.61 1.74
C VAL A 43 -0.97 -11.47 0.62
N GLN A 44 -1.75 -10.88 -0.28
CA GLN A 44 -2.27 -11.54 -1.47
C GLN A 44 -1.40 -11.18 -2.69
N LEU A 45 -1.51 -9.95 -3.20
CA LEU A 45 -0.93 -9.60 -4.50
C LEU A 45 0.60 -9.69 -4.51
N LEU A 46 1.29 -9.08 -3.53
CA LEU A 46 2.75 -9.14 -3.49
C LEU A 46 3.26 -10.59 -3.33
N ARG A 47 2.57 -11.40 -2.52
CA ARG A 47 2.89 -12.82 -2.33
C ARG A 47 2.73 -13.61 -3.63
N ASP A 48 1.63 -13.39 -4.35
CA ASP A 48 1.23 -14.22 -5.48
C ASP A 48 1.91 -13.77 -6.79
N THR A 49 2.13 -12.47 -6.99
CA THR A 49 2.74 -11.93 -8.21
C THR A 49 4.24 -11.66 -8.08
N GLY A 50 4.78 -11.63 -6.86
CA GLY A 50 6.23 -11.52 -6.62
C GLY A 50 6.86 -10.18 -7.01
N ALA A 51 6.09 -9.09 -7.10
CA ALA A 51 6.57 -7.75 -7.43
C ALA A 51 7.34 -7.09 -6.27
N ALA A 52 8.34 -7.81 -5.73
CA ALA A 52 9.13 -7.41 -4.57
C ALA A 52 10.22 -6.40 -4.95
N LEU A 53 10.37 -5.35 -4.14
CA LEU A 53 11.44 -4.36 -4.29
C LEU A 53 12.77 -4.95 -3.81
N SER A 54 13.83 -4.85 -4.63
CA SER A 54 15.19 -5.17 -4.21
C SER A 54 15.62 -4.33 -3.00
N PRO A 55 16.19 -4.93 -1.94
CA PRO A 55 16.70 -4.17 -0.79
C PRO A 55 17.75 -3.12 -1.17
N PHE A 56 18.58 -3.41 -2.18
CA PHE A 56 19.56 -2.44 -2.67
C PHE A 56 18.90 -1.25 -3.36
N ASN A 57 17.85 -1.49 -4.16
CA ASN A 57 17.10 -0.40 -4.78
C ASN A 57 16.34 0.43 -3.73
N ALA A 58 15.81 -0.22 -2.68
CA ALA A 58 15.21 0.49 -1.55
C ALA A 58 16.21 1.41 -0.85
N PHE A 59 17.45 0.95 -0.63
CA PHE A 59 18.54 1.78 -0.10
C PHE A 59 18.84 2.99 -1.00
N LEU A 60 18.97 2.78 -2.31
CA LEU A 60 19.20 3.89 -3.25
C LEU A 60 18.05 4.91 -3.26
N LEU A 61 16.80 4.44 -3.15
CA LEU A 61 15.63 5.31 -3.04
C LEU A 61 15.66 6.13 -1.75
N LEU A 62 16.04 5.52 -0.62
CA LEU A 62 16.19 6.23 0.66
C LEU A 62 17.25 7.32 0.56
N GLN A 63 18.40 7.02 -0.04
CA GLN A 63 19.46 8.02 -0.26
C GLN A 63 18.98 9.18 -1.15
N GLY A 64 18.11 8.90 -2.14
CA GLY A 64 17.43 9.96 -2.88
C GLY A 64 16.46 10.78 -2.02
N LEU A 65 15.68 10.12 -1.15
CA LEU A 65 14.63 10.75 -0.34
C LEU A 65 15.19 11.82 0.61
N GLU A 66 16.43 11.68 1.08
CA GLU A 66 17.14 12.63 1.94
C GLU A 66 17.18 14.07 1.39
N THR A 67 17.15 14.21 0.06
CA THR A 67 17.22 15.52 -0.62
C THR A 67 15.98 15.82 -1.47
N LEU A 68 14.87 15.09 -1.25
CA LEU A 68 13.68 15.19 -2.10
C LEU A 68 13.13 16.62 -2.19
N SER A 69 12.90 17.29 -1.06
CA SER A 69 12.31 18.64 -1.03
C SER A 69 13.18 19.66 -1.77
N LEU A 70 14.49 19.66 -1.51
CA LEU A 70 15.45 20.57 -2.17
C LEU A 70 15.47 20.38 -3.69
N ARG A 71 15.47 19.12 -4.15
CA ARG A 71 15.46 18.80 -5.58
C ARG A 71 14.14 19.19 -6.22
N VAL A 72 13.00 18.88 -5.59
CA VAL A 72 11.68 19.20 -6.14
C VAL A 72 11.48 20.72 -6.23
N GLU A 73 11.87 21.49 -5.20
CA GLU A 73 11.80 22.95 -5.24
C GLU A 73 12.59 23.52 -6.43
N ARG A 74 13.85 23.09 -6.62
CA ARG A 74 14.66 23.53 -7.74
C ARG A 74 14.12 23.07 -9.10
N HIS A 75 13.59 21.84 -9.18
CA HIS A 75 12.97 21.34 -10.41
C HIS A 75 11.74 22.15 -10.80
N VAL A 76 10.89 22.52 -9.85
CA VAL A 76 9.70 23.34 -10.10
C VAL A 76 10.10 24.75 -10.54
N GLN A 77 11.01 25.41 -9.81
CA GLN A 77 11.53 26.75 -10.17
C GLN A 77 12.13 26.80 -11.58
N ASN A 78 12.82 25.74 -12.01
CA ASN A 78 13.42 25.67 -13.34
C ASN A 78 12.40 25.37 -14.46
N ALA A 79 11.21 24.86 -14.11
CA ALA A 79 10.18 24.49 -15.08
C ALA A 79 9.17 25.62 -15.36
N GLU A 80 9.08 26.60 -14.45
CA GLU A 80 8.37 27.88 -14.66
C GLU A 80 9.05 28.75 -15.72
#